data_AF-A0A9D8BJ17-F1
#
_entry.id   AF-A0A9D8BJ17-F1
#
_cell.length_a   1.000
_cell.length_b   1.000
_cell.length_c   1.000
_cell.angle_alpha   90.00
_cell.angle_beta   90.00
_cell.angle_gamma   90.00
#
_symmetry.space_group_name_H-M   'P 1'
#
loop_
_entity.id
_entity.type
_entity.pdbx_description
1 polymer ?
#
loop_
_entity_poly.entity_id
_entity_poly.type
_entity_poly.pdbx_seq_one_letter_code
_entity_poly.pdbx_strand_id
1 'polypeptide(L)'
;MVRAIRCTADFHVIATGYGDGTFRPANKINFAEAAKMLSIGFHVTDMEDRHDAWYGPYVSGLQQKNAIPFSIHSFDQVITRAEMAEMIIRLELGQEDSWHTQTYEALERSTAVLRQRGNVDYLVRYAMETENVPFEEGYDGEVVTRNVRTGERTVLVKSVKTAVEGLRSTFNLTLEPFALPANSSLVIFRTVLKETDNAGGTLYAFDPSTKRFTEMCINDSYNGSFDGAALSPMQDRIVWTKADSQEHLETGLVQQLFAGNLTDDSFQLIEELHGEETFNGYEYGLATFFDLEWTQPYVLRYGVFDQDLKNRGQMGKEALIEQRTLKVK
;
A
#
# COMPACT_ATOMS: atom_id res chain seq x y z
N MET A 1 -8.14 25.79 -22.20
CA MET A 1 -8.60 26.40 -20.92
C MET A 1 -8.68 25.27 -19.91
N VAL A 2 -7.65 25.10 -19.08
CA VAL A 2 -7.54 23.99 -18.11
C VAL A 2 -8.47 24.28 -16.93
N ARG A 3 -9.41 23.37 -16.66
CA ARG A 3 -10.35 23.50 -15.52
C ARG A 3 -9.66 22.94 -14.27
N ALA A 4 -9.18 23.81 -13.40
CA ALA A 4 -8.68 23.48 -12.06
C ALA A 4 -9.82 23.50 -11.05
N ILE A 5 -9.75 22.66 -10.01
CA ILE A 5 -10.59 22.84 -8.81
C ILE A 5 -10.09 24.09 -8.10
N ARG A 6 -10.94 25.13 -8.05
CA ARG A 6 -10.67 26.41 -7.38
C ARG A 6 -11.58 26.53 -6.17
N CYS A 7 -11.01 26.58 -4.97
CA CYS A 7 -11.78 26.86 -3.75
C CYS A 7 -11.04 27.87 -2.87
N THR A 8 -11.66 29.04 -2.70
CA THR A 8 -11.39 30.14 -1.73
C THR A 8 -10.09 30.96 -1.83
N ALA A 9 -10.07 32.10 -1.11
CA ALA A 9 -9.58 33.42 -1.54
C ALA A 9 -8.06 33.66 -1.53
N ASP A 10 -7.23 32.70 -1.10
CA ASP A 10 -5.77 32.79 -1.16
C ASP A 10 -5.24 31.73 -2.14
N PHE A 11 -5.04 32.15 -3.39
CA PHE A 11 -4.94 31.25 -4.55
C PHE A 11 -3.63 30.44 -4.60
N HIS A 12 -3.69 29.19 -4.13
CA HIS A 12 -2.74 28.14 -4.52
C HIS A 12 -3.45 27.09 -5.38
N VAL A 13 -2.86 26.71 -6.51
CA VAL A 13 -3.42 25.67 -7.39
C VAL A 13 -3.08 24.30 -6.81
N ILE A 14 -4.01 23.73 -6.04
CA ILE A 14 -3.84 22.45 -5.34
C ILE A 14 -3.87 21.26 -6.31
N ALA A 15 -4.66 21.34 -7.38
CA ALA A 15 -4.71 20.33 -8.43
C ALA A 15 -4.69 20.98 -9.83
N THR A 16 -3.78 20.51 -10.69
CA THR A 16 -3.68 20.90 -12.10
C THR A 16 -4.12 19.73 -12.98
N GLY A 17 -4.80 20.01 -14.09
CA GLY A 17 -5.07 19.00 -15.12
C GLY A 17 -3.79 18.42 -15.73
N TYR A 18 -3.93 17.30 -16.42
CA TYR A 18 -2.83 16.61 -17.11
C TYR A 18 -2.29 17.46 -18.27
N GLY A 19 -1.08 17.14 -18.74
CA GLY A 19 -0.42 17.85 -19.84
C GLY A 19 -1.18 17.80 -21.18
N ASP A 20 -2.15 16.88 -21.31
CA ASP A 20 -3.08 16.77 -22.43
C ASP A 20 -4.28 17.73 -22.36
N GLY A 21 -4.35 18.56 -21.31
CA GLY A 21 -5.42 19.53 -21.08
C GLY A 21 -6.68 18.94 -20.42
N THR A 22 -6.68 17.66 -20.06
CA THR A 22 -7.79 17.00 -19.36
C THR A 22 -7.70 17.17 -17.85
N PHE A 23 -8.86 17.17 -17.18
CA PHE A 23 -8.96 17.03 -15.73
C PHE A 23 -9.87 15.81 -15.49
N ARG A 24 -9.36 14.80 -14.79
CA ARG A 24 -10.02 13.48 -14.68
C ARG A 24 -10.50 13.24 -13.24
N PRO A 25 -11.55 13.94 -12.77
CA PRO A 25 -11.96 13.95 -11.37
C PRO A 25 -12.49 12.59 -10.85
N ALA A 26 -12.88 11.69 -11.76
CA ALA A 26 -13.33 10.35 -11.41
C ALA A 26 -12.17 9.35 -11.25
N ASN A 27 -10.96 9.72 -11.66
CA ASN A 27 -9.81 8.84 -11.51
C ASN A 27 -9.37 8.81 -10.04
N LYS A 28 -9.00 7.61 -9.58
CA LYS A 28 -8.27 7.49 -8.31
C LYS A 28 -6.91 8.19 -8.46
N ILE A 29 -6.51 8.88 -7.41
CA ILE A 29 -5.21 9.55 -7.36
C ILE A 29 -4.14 8.61 -6.80
N ASN A 30 -2.91 8.76 -7.28
CA ASN A 30 -1.77 8.08 -6.67
C ASN A 30 -1.15 8.89 -5.53
N PHE A 31 -0.22 8.30 -4.80
CA PHE A 31 0.46 8.93 -3.67
C PHE A 31 1.20 10.21 -4.08
N ALA A 32 1.90 10.24 -5.22
CA ALA A 32 2.60 11.44 -5.69
C ALA A 32 1.65 12.63 -5.94
N GLU A 33 0.47 12.36 -6.52
CA GLU A 33 -0.59 13.35 -6.74
C GLU A 33 -1.19 13.82 -5.40
N ALA A 34 -1.48 12.89 -4.49
CA ALA A 34 -1.98 13.19 -3.16
C ALA A 34 -0.99 14.01 -2.33
N ALA A 35 0.30 13.64 -2.39
CA ALA A 35 1.38 14.34 -1.72
C ALA A 35 1.47 15.79 -2.18
N LYS A 36 1.35 16.04 -3.49
CA LYS A 36 1.25 17.41 -4.03
C LYS A 36 0.06 18.17 -3.47
N MET A 37 -1.14 17.58 -3.52
CA MET A 37 -2.36 18.24 -3.06
C MET A 37 -2.26 18.63 -1.58
N LEU A 38 -1.85 17.68 -0.73
CA LEU A 38 -1.72 17.90 0.71
C LEU A 38 -0.58 18.85 1.05
N SER A 39 0.59 18.68 0.41
CA SER A 39 1.75 19.54 0.64
C SER A 39 1.45 21.01 0.33
N ILE A 40 0.75 21.28 -0.78
CA ILE A 40 0.31 22.63 -1.13
C ILE A 40 -0.77 23.12 -0.17
N GLY A 41 -1.78 22.30 0.13
CA GLY A 41 -2.92 22.68 0.98
C GLY A 41 -2.53 22.99 2.43
N PHE A 42 -1.55 22.28 2.97
CA PHE A 42 -1.02 22.47 4.33
C PHE A 42 0.22 23.38 4.37
N HIS A 43 0.68 23.91 3.23
CA HIS A 43 1.88 24.75 3.12
C HIS A 43 3.15 24.10 3.68
N VAL A 44 3.36 22.82 3.37
CA VAL A 44 4.51 22.03 3.85
C VAL A 44 5.46 21.62 2.73
N THR A 45 5.38 22.23 1.54
CA THR A 45 6.27 21.93 0.42
C THR A 45 7.72 22.25 0.73
N ASP A 46 8.61 21.27 0.50
CA ASP A 46 10.05 21.43 0.66
C ASP A 46 10.66 22.05 -0.60
N MET A 47 10.88 23.36 -0.58
CA MET A 47 11.42 24.10 -1.73
C MET A 47 12.94 23.90 -1.90
N GLU A 48 13.61 23.28 -0.93
CA GLU A 48 15.04 22.98 -0.99
C GLU A 48 15.34 21.56 -1.47
N ASP A 49 14.29 20.77 -1.74
CA ASP A 49 14.38 19.42 -2.25
C ASP A 49 15.18 19.36 -3.56
N ARG A 50 16.05 18.34 -3.65
CA ARG A 50 16.98 18.16 -4.78
C ARG A 50 16.69 16.91 -5.60
N HIS A 51 15.54 16.27 -5.40
CA HIS A 51 15.18 15.10 -6.20
C HIS A 51 14.74 15.54 -7.60
N ASP A 52 15.15 14.78 -8.62
CA ASP A 52 14.86 15.10 -10.03
C ASP A 52 13.36 14.90 -10.39
N ALA A 53 12.62 14.16 -9.56
CA ALA A 53 11.21 13.86 -9.79
C ALA A 53 10.32 15.07 -9.48
N TRP A 54 9.31 15.32 -10.31
CA TRP A 54 8.38 16.46 -10.14
C TRP A 54 7.67 16.48 -8.78
N TYR A 55 7.52 15.31 -8.15
CA TYR A 55 6.87 15.14 -6.86
C TYR A 55 7.80 15.24 -5.66
N GLY A 56 9.12 15.31 -5.87
CA GLY A 56 10.15 15.37 -4.82
C GLY A 56 9.86 16.37 -3.71
N PRO A 57 9.70 17.68 -4.04
CA PRO A 57 9.38 18.72 -3.08
C PRO A 57 8.16 18.45 -2.19
N TYR A 58 7.13 17.79 -2.75
CA TYR A 58 5.89 17.54 -2.02
C TYR A 58 6.03 16.35 -1.07
N VAL A 59 6.67 15.27 -1.53
CA VAL A 59 6.91 14.09 -0.71
C VAL A 59 7.87 14.40 0.43
N SER A 60 8.99 15.07 0.15
CA SER A 60 9.94 15.51 1.19
C SER A 60 9.28 16.43 2.21
N GLY A 61 8.39 17.31 1.76
CA GLY A 61 7.57 18.13 2.63
C GLY A 61 6.68 17.35 3.60
N LEU A 62 6.00 16.31 3.12
CA LEU A 62 5.21 15.42 3.97
C LEU A 62 6.09 14.58 4.92
N GLN A 63 7.24 14.10 4.44
CA GLN A 63 8.21 13.38 5.27
C GLN A 63 8.66 14.23 6.45
N GLN A 64 9.00 15.51 6.24
CA GLN A 64 9.39 16.41 7.33
C GLN A 64 8.31 16.57 8.39
N LYS A 65 7.04 16.25 8.07
CA LYS A 65 5.91 16.29 8.99
C LYS A 65 5.51 14.92 9.54
N ASN A 66 6.27 13.86 9.25
CA ASN A 66 5.91 12.47 9.55
C ASN A 66 4.52 12.09 9.00
N ALA A 67 4.12 12.71 7.89
CA ALA A 67 2.78 12.63 7.32
C ALA A 67 2.65 11.58 6.21
N ILE A 68 3.63 10.68 6.06
CA ILE A 68 3.57 9.60 5.08
C ILE A 68 3.29 8.28 5.82
N PRO A 69 2.06 7.74 5.74
CA PRO A 69 1.73 6.47 6.37
C PRO A 69 2.70 5.36 5.97
N PHE A 70 2.98 4.45 6.91
CA PHE A 70 3.87 3.32 6.66
C PHE A 70 3.31 2.35 5.60
N SER A 71 1.99 2.32 5.43
CA SER A 71 1.26 1.58 4.38
C SER A 71 1.50 2.10 2.95
N ILE A 72 2.11 3.27 2.78
CA ILE A 72 2.54 3.73 1.45
C ILE A 72 3.83 2.99 1.09
N HIS A 73 3.85 2.34 -0.07
CA HIS A 73 4.97 1.51 -0.53
C HIS A 73 5.52 1.95 -1.88
N SER A 74 4.92 2.96 -2.53
CA SER A 74 5.42 3.49 -3.80
C SER A 74 4.88 4.87 -4.12
N PHE A 75 5.58 5.61 -4.99
CA PHE A 75 5.11 6.93 -5.42
C PHE A 75 3.86 6.86 -6.32
N ASP A 76 3.68 5.76 -7.03
CA ASP A 76 2.58 5.49 -7.96
C ASP A 76 1.45 4.64 -7.35
N GLN A 77 1.56 4.26 -6.06
CA GLN A 77 0.50 3.60 -5.32
C GLN A 77 -0.79 4.42 -5.40
N VAL A 78 -1.86 3.79 -5.88
CA VAL A 78 -3.21 4.34 -5.74
C VAL A 78 -3.54 4.35 -4.26
N ILE A 79 -3.83 5.53 -3.72
CA ILE A 79 -4.11 5.66 -2.30
C ILE A 79 -5.58 5.37 -1.99
N THR A 80 -5.81 4.73 -0.85
CA THR A 80 -7.13 4.50 -0.29
C THR A 80 -7.65 5.76 0.42
N ARG A 81 -8.96 5.79 0.68
CA ARG A 81 -9.57 6.85 1.49
C ARG A 81 -9.04 6.86 2.92
N ALA A 82 -8.72 5.68 3.47
CA ALA A 82 -8.13 5.51 4.78
C ALA A 82 -6.73 6.15 4.85
N GLU A 83 -5.87 5.85 3.88
CA GLU A 83 -4.53 6.44 3.78
C GLU A 83 -4.58 7.96 3.61
N MET A 84 -5.48 8.48 2.77
CA MET A 84 -5.70 9.94 2.65
C MET A 84 -6.11 10.56 3.99
N ALA A 85 -7.07 9.95 4.69
CA ALA A 85 -7.53 10.45 5.98
C ALA A 85 -6.41 10.44 7.03
N GLU A 86 -5.63 9.38 7.08
CA GLU A 86 -4.47 9.27 7.96
C GLU A 86 -3.44 10.38 7.69
N MET A 87 -3.11 10.64 6.42
CA MET A 87 -2.21 11.74 6.05
C MET A 87 -2.72 13.10 6.52
N ILE A 88 -4.01 13.38 6.35
CA ILE A 88 -4.65 14.62 6.81
C ILE A 88 -4.56 14.73 8.34
N ILE A 89 -4.93 13.67 9.06
CA ILE A 89 -4.86 13.63 10.53
C ILE A 89 -3.44 13.89 11.02
N ARG A 90 -2.43 13.28 10.39
CA ARG A 90 -1.02 13.49 10.73
C ARG A 90 -0.59 14.95 10.54
N LEU A 91 -1.10 15.61 9.50
CA LEU A 91 -0.82 17.02 9.23
C LEU A 91 -1.56 17.98 10.18
N GLU A 92 -2.78 17.64 10.59
CA GLU A 92 -3.60 18.48 11.49
C GLU A 92 -3.16 18.42 12.95
N LEU A 93 -2.86 17.22 13.45
CA LEU A 93 -2.52 17.00 14.86
C LEU A 93 -1.06 17.36 15.19
N GLY A 94 -0.20 17.51 14.17
CA GLY A 94 1.23 17.82 14.34
C GLY A 94 2.05 16.60 14.75
N GLN A 95 3.38 16.75 14.75
CA GLN A 95 4.32 15.64 14.98
C GLN A 95 4.11 14.99 16.36
N GLU A 96 3.63 13.74 16.37
CA GLU A 96 3.87 12.82 17.50
C GLU A 96 5.11 11.97 17.17
N ASP A 97 6.13 11.99 18.05
CA ASP A 97 7.37 11.21 17.89
C ASP A 97 7.12 9.69 17.82
N SER A 98 5.94 9.23 18.20
CA SER A 98 5.52 7.83 18.14
C SER A 98 5.05 7.37 16.76
N TRP A 99 4.78 8.28 15.81
CA TRP A 99 4.29 7.88 14.50
C TRP A 99 5.42 7.47 13.58
N HIS A 100 5.41 6.20 13.19
CA HIS A 100 6.28 5.73 12.13
C HIS A 100 5.76 6.20 10.79
N THR A 101 6.69 6.68 9.97
CA THR A 101 6.43 7.32 8.68
C THR A 101 7.36 6.75 7.65
N GLN A 102 6.92 6.69 6.39
CA GLN A 102 7.86 6.45 5.30
C GLN A 102 8.76 7.65 5.07
N THR A 103 9.88 7.38 4.40
CA THR A 103 10.76 8.38 3.84
C THR A 103 10.77 8.29 2.31
N TYR A 104 11.12 9.38 1.64
CA TYR A 104 11.36 9.43 0.22
C TYR A 104 12.35 8.34 -0.20
N GLU A 105 13.45 8.17 0.53
CA GLU A 105 14.47 7.16 0.23
C GLU A 105 13.94 5.74 0.43
N ALA A 106 13.11 5.51 1.45
CA ALA A 106 12.45 4.21 1.64
C ALA A 106 11.49 3.91 0.48
N LEU A 107 10.67 4.88 0.09
CA LEU A 107 9.74 4.76 -1.04
C LEU A 107 10.50 4.51 -2.35
N GLU A 108 11.55 5.27 -2.62
CA GLU A 108 12.37 5.10 -3.81
C GLU A 108 12.97 3.70 -3.90
N ARG A 109 13.54 3.20 -2.79
CA ARG A 109 14.08 1.83 -2.70
C ARG A 109 13.01 0.75 -2.79
N SER A 110 11.83 0.99 -2.24
CA SER A 110 10.73 0.01 -2.20
C SER A 110 10.09 -0.24 -3.58
N THR A 111 10.29 0.66 -4.56
CA THR A 111 9.71 0.54 -5.92
C THR A 111 10.61 -0.11 -6.96
N ALA A 112 11.85 -0.43 -6.61
CA ALA A 112 12.80 -0.99 -7.56
C ALA A 112 13.65 -2.06 -6.91
N VAL A 113 13.83 -3.17 -7.60
CA VAL A 113 14.71 -4.25 -7.14
C VAL A 113 16.03 -4.16 -7.88
N LEU A 114 17.13 -4.34 -7.15
CA LEU A 114 18.45 -4.54 -7.76
C LEU A 114 18.46 -5.88 -8.50
N ARG A 115 18.78 -5.84 -9.78
CA ARG A 115 18.89 -7.01 -10.66
C ARG A 115 20.28 -7.06 -11.28
N GLN A 116 20.76 -8.27 -11.56
CA GLN A 116 22.04 -8.49 -12.24
C GLN A 116 21.81 -8.92 -13.68
N ARG A 117 22.54 -8.32 -14.62
CA ARG A 117 22.62 -8.78 -16.02
C ARG A 117 24.09 -8.89 -16.41
N GLY A 118 24.61 -10.11 -16.34
CA GLY A 118 26.07 -10.32 -16.40
C GLY A 118 26.73 -9.74 -15.15
N ASN A 119 27.74 -8.88 -15.32
CA ASN A 119 28.48 -8.24 -14.23
C ASN A 119 27.97 -6.82 -13.86
N VAL A 120 26.76 -6.47 -14.31
CA VAL A 120 26.19 -5.12 -14.08
C VAL A 120 24.95 -5.23 -13.22
N ASP A 121 24.97 -4.54 -12.09
CA ASP A 121 23.79 -4.28 -11.26
C ASP A 121 22.97 -3.14 -11.86
N TYR A 122 21.66 -3.33 -11.99
CA TYR A 122 20.73 -2.32 -12.45
C TYR A 122 19.43 -2.36 -11.65
N LEU A 123 18.82 -1.19 -11.46
CA LEU A 123 17.55 -1.03 -10.76
C LEU A 123 16.40 -1.24 -11.75
N VAL A 124 15.46 -2.10 -11.37
CA VAL A 124 14.29 -2.43 -12.17
C VAL A 124 13.02 -2.20 -11.39
N ARG A 125 12.09 -1.43 -11.97
CA ARG A 125 10.71 -1.33 -11.51
C ARG A 125 9.82 -2.30 -12.28
N TYR A 126 8.94 -3.00 -11.57
CA TYR A 126 7.85 -3.75 -12.17
C TYR A 126 6.60 -2.89 -12.14
N ALA A 127 5.91 -2.80 -13.26
CA ALA A 127 4.69 -2.02 -13.38
C ALA A 127 3.64 -2.80 -14.18
N MET A 128 2.38 -2.48 -13.89
CA MET A 128 1.24 -2.87 -14.69
C MET A 128 0.86 -1.71 -15.59
N GLU A 129 0.93 -1.94 -16.90
CA GLU A 129 0.66 -0.91 -17.90
C GLU A 129 -0.44 -1.35 -18.85
N THR A 130 -1.35 -0.43 -19.16
CA THR A 130 -2.49 -0.64 -20.07
C THR A 130 -2.30 0.16 -21.36
N GLU A 131 -1.06 0.25 -21.88
CA GLU A 131 -0.81 0.96 -23.13
C GLU A 131 -1.68 0.35 -24.26
N ASN A 132 -2.52 1.17 -24.88
CA ASN A 132 -3.36 0.87 -26.06
C ASN A 132 -4.57 -0.07 -25.87
N VAL A 133 -5.07 -0.28 -24.66
CA VAL A 133 -6.31 -1.05 -24.46
C VAL A 133 -7.52 -0.11 -24.51
N PRO A 134 -8.50 -0.32 -25.41
CA PRO A 134 -9.76 0.44 -25.42
C PRO A 134 -10.45 0.34 -24.06
N PHE A 135 -11.16 1.41 -23.64
CA PHE A 135 -11.84 1.48 -22.33
C PHE A 135 -12.75 0.27 -22.02
N GLU A 136 -13.29 -0.38 -23.06
CA GLU A 136 -14.16 -1.56 -22.95
C GLU A 136 -13.41 -2.88 -22.64
N GLU A 137 -12.08 -2.94 -22.81
CA GLU A 137 -11.19 -4.06 -22.44
C GLU A 137 -10.23 -3.69 -21.27
N GLY A 138 -10.42 -2.50 -20.69
CA GLY A 138 -9.39 -1.69 -20.01
C GLY A 138 -8.78 -2.20 -18.71
N TYR A 139 -9.05 -3.44 -18.29
CA TYR A 139 -8.47 -4.03 -17.08
C TYR A 139 -7.55 -5.23 -17.36
N ASP A 140 -7.28 -5.53 -18.63
CA ASP A 140 -6.10 -6.31 -18.99
C ASP A 140 -4.86 -5.41 -19.08
N GLY A 141 -3.69 -5.97 -18.83
CA GLY A 141 -2.46 -5.19 -18.79
C GLY A 141 -1.21 -6.02 -19.03
N GLU A 142 -0.13 -5.31 -19.37
CA GLU A 142 1.20 -5.87 -19.54
C GLU A 142 1.96 -5.83 -18.21
N VAL A 143 2.67 -6.91 -17.89
CA VAL A 143 3.74 -6.87 -16.89
C VAL A 143 4.99 -6.41 -17.59
N VAL A 144 5.53 -5.28 -17.14
CA VAL A 144 6.74 -4.71 -17.72
C VAL A 144 7.81 -4.52 -16.68
N THR A 145 9.05 -4.49 -17.16
CA THR A 145 10.19 -3.94 -16.43
C THR A 145 10.62 -2.63 -17.05
N ARG A 146 10.93 -1.65 -16.19
CA ARG A 146 11.60 -0.41 -16.59
C ARG A 146 12.94 -0.28 -15.88
N ASN A 147 14.00 -0.07 -16.66
CA ASN A 147 15.28 0.31 -16.13
C ASN A 147 15.16 1.73 -15.58
N VAL A 148 15.40 1.90 -14.28
CA VAL A 148 15.21 3.19 -13.59
C VAL A 148 16.15 4.28 -14.14
N ARG A 149 17.34 3.91 -14.63
CA ARG A 149 18.34 4.87 -15.12
C ARG A 149 18.15 5.22 -16.60
N THR A 150 17.90 4.22 -17.44
CA THR A 150 17.84 4.40 -18.90
C THR A 150 16.42 4.63 -19.42
N GLY A 151 15.41 4.33 -18.61
CA GLY A 151 14.00 4.31 -19.04
C GLY A 151 13.66 3.15 -19.98
N GLU A 152 14.61 2.23 -20.24
CA GLU A 152 14.41 1.09 -21.13
C GLU A 152 13.25 0.22 -20.62
N ARG A 153 12.25 0.03 -21.48
CA ARG A 153 11.03 -0.75 -21.21
C ARG A 153 11.15 -2.14 -21.82
N THR A 154 10.86 -3.17 -21.05
CA THR A 154 10.78 -4.56 -21.53
C THR A 154 9.46 -5.18 -21.11
N VAL A 155 8.73 -5.77 -22.06
CA VAL A 155 7.49 -6.50 -21.80
C VAL A 155 7.81 -7.94 -21.38
N LEU A 156 7.38 -8.33 -20.19
CA LEU A 156 7.50 -9.70 -19.68
C LEU A 156 6.26 -10.52 -20.00
N VAL A 157 5.08 -9.95 -19.75
CA VAL A 157 3.77 -10.57 -20.01
C VAL A 157 2.92 -9.57 -20.77
N LYS A 158 2.28 -10.00 -21.86
CA LYS A 158 1.45 -9.12 -22.71
C LYS A 158 0.00 -8.97 -22.24
N SER A 159 -0.49 -9.92 -21.45
CA SER A 159 -1.86 -9.96 -20.96
C SER A 159 -1.89 -10.77 -19.67
N VAL A 160 -2.19 -10.10 -18.56
CA VAL A 160 -2.36 -10.77 -17.26
C VAL A 160 -3.62 -11.64 -17.25
N LYS A 161 -4.69 -11.24 -17.95
CA LYS A 161 -5.89 -12.08 -18.08
C LYS A 161 -5.60 -13.38 -18.84
N THR A 162 -4.68 -13.34 -19.80
CA THR A 162 -4.22 -14.57 -20.46
C THR A 162 -3.31 -15.39 -19.55
N ALA A 163 -2.43 -14.74 -18.79
CA ALA A 163 -1.44 -15.42 -17.95
C ALA A 163 -2.02 -16.04 -16.67
N VAL A 164 -3.12 -15.48 -16.13
CA VAL A 164 -3.77 -15.94 -14.90
C VAL A 164 -5.24 -16.25 -15.18
N GLU A 165 -5.60 -17.53 -15.10
CA GLU A 165 -6.94 -18.01 -15.48
C GLU A 165 -8.06 -17.38 -14.62
N GLY A 166 -7.83 -17.20 -13.31
CA GLY A 166 -8.79 -16.62 -12.38
C GLY A 166 -9.24 -15.20 -12.73
N LEU A 167 -8.47 -14.45 -13.52
CA LEU A 167 -8.80 -13.08 -13.94
C LEU A 167 -9.76 -13.00 -15.12
N ARG A 168 -9.96 -14.11 -15.85
CA ARG A 168 -10.74 -14.13 -17.09
C ARG A 168 -12.24 -14.03 -16.87
N SER A 169 -12.72 -14.52 -15.72
CA SER A 169 -14.14 -14.59 -15.39
C SER A 169 -14.74 -13.24 -14.99
N THR A 170 -13.91 -12.29 -14.54
CA THR A 170 -14.35 -11.02 -13.97
C THR A 170 -13.77 -9.85 -14.76
N PHE A 171 -14.64 -9.02 -15.35
CA PHE A 171 -14.22 -8.00 -16.32
C PHE A 171 -13.24 -6.99 -15.72
N ASN A 172 -13.53 -6.47 -14.53
CA ASN A 172 -12.75 -5.45 -13.82
C ASN A 172 -11.72 -6.00 -12.82
N LEU A 173 -11.47 -7.31 -12.83
CA LEU A 173 -10.41 -7.92 -12.01
C LEU A 173 -9.09 -7.93 -12.80
N THR A 174 -8.04 -7.43 -12.15
CA THR A 174 -6.67 -7.34 -12.70
C THR A 174 -5.62 -7.59 -11.61
N LEU A 175 -4.34 -7.44 -11.96
CA LEU A 175 -3.23 -7.51 -11.01
C LEU A 175 -2.60 -6.15 -10.75
N GLU A 176 -2.02 -5.99 -9.56
CA GLU A 176 -1.11 -4.90 -9.20
C GLU A 176 0.11 -5.47 -8.48
N PRO A 177 1.32 -4.91 -8.67
CA PRO A 177 2.45 -5.23 -7.81
C PRO A 177 2.08 -4.95 -6.36
N PHE A 178 2.34 -5.92 -5.50
CA PHE A 178 2.04 -5.87 -4.08
C PHE A 178 3.31 -5.82 -3.23
N ALA A 179 4.28 -6.69 -3.52
CA ALA A 179 5.54 -6.74 -2.78
C ALA A 179 6.71 -7.09 -3.70
N LEU A 180 7.87 -6.52 -3.39
CA LEU A 180 9.14 -6.70 -4.08
C LEU A 180 10.20 -7.18 -3.07
N PRO A 181 10.18 -8.48 -2.67
CA PRO A 181 11.07 -8.98 -1.63
C PRO A 181 12.55 -8.72 -1.97
N ALA A 182 13.25 -8.00 -1.10
CA ALA A 182 14.63 -7.55 -1.35
C ALA A 182 15.62 -8.72 -1.59
N ASN A 183 15.31 -9.88 -1.02
CA ASN A 183 16.14 -11.09 -1.07
C ASN A 183 15.67 -12.12 -2.11
N SER A 184 14.74 -11.77 -3.01
CA SER A 184 14.18 -12.70 -3.99
C SER A 184 14.12 -12.12 -5.40
N SER A 185 14.14 -13.02 -6.40
CA SER A 185 13.80 -12.68 -7.78
C SER A 185 12.29 -12.58 -8.01
N LEU A 186 11.48 -13.11 -7.10
CA LEU A 186 10.03 -13.07 -7.19
C LEU A 186 9.50 -11.64 -7.07
N VAL A 187 8.36 -11.43 -7.71
CA VAL A 187 7.53 -10.23 -7.55
C VAL A 187 6.17 -10.72 -7.11
N ILE A 188 5.66 -10.18 -6.00
CA ILE A 188 4.34 -10.55 -5.52
C ILE A 188 3.35 -9.58 -6.11
N PHE A 189 2.33 -10.13 -6.76
CA PHE A 189 1.17 -9.39 -7.25
C PHE A 189 -0.04 -9.72 -6.38
N ARG A 190 -0.98 -8.79 -6.33
CA ARG A 190 -2.31 -9.04 -5.77
C ARG A 190 -3.36 -8.82 -6.84
N THR A 191 -4.48 -9.50 -6.71
CA THR A 191 -5.67 -9.14 -7.49
C THR A 191 -6.28 -7.85 -6.96
N VAL A 192 -6.80 -7.03 -7.86
CA VAL A 192 -7.50 -5.80 -7.53
C VAL A 192 -8.73 -5.69 -8.40
N LEU A 193 -9.87 -5.44 -7.74
CA LEU A 193 -11.13 -5.17 -8.40
C LEU A 193 -11.23 -3.67 -8.70
N LYS A 194 -10.97 -3.30 -9.95
CA LYS A 194 -10.98 -1.90 -10.37
C LYS A 194 -12.38 -1.31 -10.25
N GLU A 195 -12.45 0.01 -10.00
CA GLU A 195 -13.69 0.77 -9.74
C GLU A 195 -14.38 0.43 -8.41
N THR A 196 -13.71 -0.29 -7.52
CA THR A 196 -14.19 -0.54 -6.16
C THR A 196 -13.19 -0.07 -5.14
N ASP A 197 -13.63 0.13 -3.90
CA ASP A 197 -12.74 0.44 -2.77
C ASP A 197 -12.13 -0.83 -2.16
N ASN A 198 -12.27 -1.99 -2.83
CA ASN A 198 -11.64 -3.22 -2.40
C ASN A 198 -10.12 -3.11 -2.56
N ALA A 199 -9.43 -2.88 -1.44
CA ALA A 199 -7.98 -2.84 -1.39
C ALA A 199 -7.38 -4.24 -1.54
N GLY A 200 -8.15 -5.30 -1.29
CA GLY A 200 -7.67 -6.66 -1.07
C GLY A 200 -7.93 -7.63 -2.22
N GLY A 201 -7.18 -8.74 -2.22
CA GLY A 201 -7.33 -9.77 -3.23
C GLY A 201 -6.26 -10.86 -3.16
N THR A 202 -6.49 -11.95 -3.89
CA THR A 202 -5.59 -13.11 -3.99
C THR A 202 -4.17 -12.71 -4.36
N LEU A 203 -3.19 -13.24 -3.63
CA LEU A 203 -1.77 -13.04 -3.89
C LEU A 203 -1.23 -14.06 -4.90
N TYR A 204 -0.41 -13.58 -5.83
CA TYR A 204 0.28 -14.36 -6.84
C TYR A 204 1.78 -14.07 -6.81
N ALA A 205 2.60 -15.11 -6.75
CA ALA A 205 4.03 -15.00 -6.97
C ALA A 205 4.31 -15.00 -8.49
N PHE A 206 5.02 -13.99 -8.99
CA PHE A 206 5.49 -13.90 -10.37
C PHE A 206 7.00 -14.14 -10.41
N ASP A 207 7.43 -15.10 -11.23
CA ASP A 207 8.83 -15.34 -11.53
C ASP A 207 9.20 -14.67 -12.87
N PRO A 208 10.00 -13.58 -12.86
CA PRO A 208 10.41 -12.88 -14.08
C PRO A 208 11.24 -13.72 -15.05
N SER A 209 11.94 -14.76 -14.57
CA SER A 209 12.81 -15.60 -15.39
C SER A 209 12.00 -16.58 -16.25
N THR A 210 10.94 -17.15 -15.68
CA THR A 210 10.03 -18.08 -16.36
C THR A 210 8.79 -17.39 -16.92
N LYS A 211 8.52 -16.14 -16.50
CA LYS A 211 7.35 -15.33 -16.85
C LYS A 211 6.04 -16.00 -16.44
N ARG A 212 6.06 -16.71 -15.31
CA ARG A 212 4.91 -17.47 -14.79
C ARG A 212 4.41 -16.87 -13.50
N PHE A 213 3.08 -16.93 -13.35
CA PHE A 213 2.40 -16.65 -12.10
C PHE A 213 2.05 -17.96 -11.40
N THR A 214 2.14 -17.95 -10.08
CA THR A 214 1.73 -19.04 -9.20
C THR A 214 0.83 -18.45 -8.12
N GLU A 215 -0.38 -19.00 -7.94
CA GLU A 215 -1.23 -18.62 -6.82
C GLU A 215 -0.60 -19.09 -5.51
N MET A 216 -0.56 -18.21 -4.53
CA MET A 216 0.15 -18.45 -3.28
C MET A 216 -0.71 -19.23 -2.27
N CYS A 217 -0.11 -20.18 -1.55
CA CYS A 217 -0.73 -20.94 -0.47
C CYS A 217 -1.17 -20.04 0.70
N ILE A 218 -0.51 -18.90 0.89
CA ILE A 218 -0.91 -17.91 1.90
C ILE A 218 -2.39 -17.48 1.79
N ASN A 219 -2.97 -17.55 0.59
CA ASN A 219 -4.38 -17.23 0.36
C ASN A 219 -5.35 -18.16 1.11
N ASP A 220 -4.92 -19.34 1.54
CA ASP A 220 -5.76 -20.27 2.32
C ASP A 220 -6.17 -19.71 3.70
N SER A 221 -5.39 -18.77 4.22
CA SER A 221 -5.69 -18.08 5.49
C SER A 221 -5.81 -16.57 5.34
N TYR A 222 -5.16 -16.00 4.32
CA TYR A 222 -5.31 -14.61 3.96
C TYR A 222 -6.64 -14.43 3.21
N ASN A 223 -7.63 -13.87 3.91
CA ASN A 223 -8.97 -13.64 3.36
C ASN A 223 -9.04 -12.43 2.40
N GLY A 224 -7.93 -12.08 1.75
CA GLY A 224 -7.93 -11.05 0.71
C GLY A 224 -8.38 -9.67 1.20
N SER A 225 -8.17 -9.31 2.48
CA SER A 225 -8.37 -7.94 2.97
C SER A 225 -7.08 -7.37 3.54
N PHE A 226 -6.87 -6.07 3.36
CA PHE A 226 -5.80 -5.32 4.02
C PHE A 226 -6.24 -4.68 5.34
N ASP A 227 -7.47 -4.97 5.79
CA ASP A 227 -7.90 -4.64 7.13
C ASP A 227 -7.01 -5.40 8.13
N GLY A 228 -6.06 -4.67 8.71
CA GLY A 228 -5.12 -5.21 9.69
C GLY A 228 -4.05 -6.07 9.08
N ALA A 229 -3.44 -5.61 7.98
CA ALA A 229 -2.24 -6.22 7.40
C ALA A 229 -1.07 -5.22 7.32
N ALA A 230 0.16 -5.71 7.48
CA ALA A 230 1.38 -4.91 7.37
C ALA A 230 2.51 -5.68 6.69
N LEU A 231 3.07 -5.10 5.63
CA LEU A 231 4.22 -5.63 4.90
C LEU A 231 5.53 -5.26 5.61
N SER A 232 6.50 -6.18 5.67
CA SER A 232 7.81 -5.93 6.27
C SER A 232 8.60 -4.91 5.47
N PRO A 233 9.60 -4.22 6.08
CA PRO A 233 10.45 -3.28 5.37
C PRO A 233 11.21 -3.90 4.19
N MET A 234 11.52 -5.20 4.27
CA MET A 234 12.18 -5.95 3.21
C MET A 234 11.20 -6.52 2.18
N GLN A 235 9.90 -6.33 2.39
CA GLN A 235 8.80 -6.82 1.57
C GLN A 235 8.79 -8.34 1.36
N ASP A 236 9.49 -9.08 2.21
CA ASP A 236 9.59 -10.53 2.19
C ASP A 236 8.57 -11.20 3.13
N ARG A 237 7.92 -10.41 3.99
CA ARG A 237 6.97 -10.89 4.97
C ARG A 237 5.76 -9.99 5.04
N ILE A 238 4.62 -10.57 5.34
CA ILE A 238 3.39 -9.86 5.64
C ILE A 238 2.84 -10.40 6.97
N VAL A 239 2.31 -9.53 7.81
CA VAL A 239 1.44 -9.94 8.91
C VAL A 239 0.03 -9.51 8.60
N TRP A 240 -0.96 -10.27 9.05
CA TRP A 240 -2.35 -9.89 8.94
C TRP A 240 -3.18 -10.49 10.06
N THR A 241 -4.25 -9.79 10.39
CA THR A 241 -5.30 -10.33 11.24
C THR A 241 -6.31 -11.11 10.41
N LYS A 242 -6.91 -12.14 11.00
CA LYS A 242 -7.98 -12.90 10.35
C LYS A 242 -9.31 -12.59 11.02
N ALA A 243 -10.22 -11.99 10.27
CA ALA A 243 -11.63 -11.89 10.62
C ALA A 243 -12.42 -12.87 9.74
N ASP A 244 -13.17 -13.78 10.37
CA ASP A 244 -14.05 -14.72 9.66
C ASP A 244 -15.29 -14.04 9.05
N SER A 245 -15.59 -12.79 9.43
CA SER A 245 -16.68 -11.98 8.88
C SER A 245 -16.45 -10.48 9.08
N GLN A 246 -17.17 -9.66 8.31
CA GLN A 246 -17.27 -8.20 8.52
C GLN A 246 -17.84 -7.88 9.91
N GLU A 247 -18.78 -8.70 10.41
CA GLU A 247 -19.33 -8.56 11.77
C GLU A 247 -18.22 -8.68 12.83
N HIS A 248 -17.23 -9.56 12.65
CA HIS A 248 -16.07 -9.64 13.57
C HIS A 248 -15.19 -8.38 13.53
N LEU A 249 -15.09 -7.69 12.38
CA LEU A 249 -14.41 -6.40 12.31
C LEU A 249 -15.20 -5.35 13.10
N GLU A 250 -16.50 -5.20 12.87
CA GLU A 250 -17.34 -4.22 13.57
C GLU A 250 -17.36 -4.46 15.08
N THR A 251 -17.63 -5.70 15.48
CA THR A 251 -17.69 -6.12 16.89
C THR A 251 -16.33 -6.19 17.56
N GLY A 252 -15.22 -6.15 16.82
CA GLY A 252 -13.87 -6.23 17.38
C GLY A 252 -13.37 -7.63 17.71
N LEU A 253 -14.05 -8.71 17.36
CA LEU A 253 -13.66 -10.08 17.72
C LEU A 253 -12.39 -10.62 17.03
N VAL A 254 -11.53 -9.74 16.52
CA VAL A 254 -10.28 -10.08 15.84
C VAL A 254 -9.18 -10.36 16.86
N GLN A 255 -8.90 -11.65 17.07
CA GLN A 255 -7.97 -12.12 18.10
C GLN A 255 -6.80 -12.92 17.56
N GLN A 256 -6.73 -13.16 16.25
CA GLN A 256 -5.67 -13.95 15.64
C GLN A 256 -4.82 -13.10 14.71
N LEU A 257 -3.51 -13.22 14.86
CA LEU A 257 -2.50 -12.56 14.04
C LEU A 257 -1.60 -13.61 13.39
N PHE A 258 -1.51 -13.55 12.08
CA PHE A 258 -0.69 -14.44 11.26
C PHE A 258 0.52 -13.69 10.72
N ALA A 259 1.59 -14.44 10.47
CA ALA A 259 2.72 -13.99 9.68
C ALA A 259 2.93 -14.95 8.50
N GLY A 260 3.24 -14.37 7.36
CA GLY A 260 3.50 -15.07 6.11
C GLY A 260 4.85 -14.66 5.56
N ASN A 261 5.60 -15.65 5.06
CA ASN A 261 6.81 -15.46 4.29
C ASN A 261 6.43 -15.51 2.81
N LEU A 262 6.61 -14.39 2.12
CA LEU A 262 6.20 -14.20 0.73
C LEU A 262 7.16 -14.85 -0.27
N THR A 263 8.38 -15.19 0.14
CA THR A 263 9.36 -15.86 -0.74
C THR A 263 9.23 -17.38 -0.68
N ASP A 264 8.89 -17.90 0.49
CA ASP A 264 8.74 -19.35 0.74
C ASP A 264 7.29 -19.82 0.65
N ASP A 265 6.35 -18.89 0.41
CA ASP A 265 4.90 -19.13 0.33
C ASP A 265 4.36 -19.95 1.50
N SER A 266 4.67 -19.48 2.71
CA SER A 266 4.28 -20.14 3.95
C SER A 266 3.70 -19.14 4.94
N PHE A 267 2.87 -19.64 5.86
CA PHE A 267 2.32 -18.83 6.94
C PHE A 267 2.15 -19.61 8.23
N GLN A 268 2.05 -18.86 9.33
CA GLN A 268 1.80 -19.40 10.66
C GLN A 268 1.03 -18.38 11.52
N LEU A 269 0.21 -18.89 12.45
CA LEU A 269 -0.33 -18.09 13.54
C LEU A 269 0.84 -17.68 14.46
N ILE A 270 0.99 -16.39 14.70
CA ILE A 270 2.10 -15.84 15.52
C ILE A 270 1.64 -15.31 16.87
N GLU A 271 0.37 -14.92 17.00
CA GLU A 271 -0.22 -14.44 18.25
C GLU A 271 -1.72 -14.74 18.28
N GLU A 272 -2.22 -15.10 19.46
CA GLU A 272 -3.65 -15.23 19.76
C GLU A 272 -3.97 -14.48 21.05
N LEU A 273 -4.87 -13.51 20.97
CA LEU A 273 -5.36 -12.76 22.12
C LEU A 273 -6.48 -13.53 22.83
N HIS A 274 -6.67 -13.27 24.13
CA HIS A 274 -7.62 -14.00 24.95
C HIS A 274 -8.55 -13.07 25.74
N GLY A 275 -9.74 -13.57 26.08
CA GLY A 275 -10.71 -12.82 26.88
C GLY A 275 -11.28 -11.63 26.10
N GLU A 276 -11.27 -10.45 26.72
CA GLU A 276 -11.77 -9.19 26.16
C GLU A 276 -10.67 -8.42 25.39
N GLU A 277 -9.58 -9.08 24.98
CA GLU A 277 -8.53 -8.47 24.16
C GLU A 277 -8.85 -8.55 22.65
N THR A 278 -8.47 -7.51 21.89
CA THR A 278 -8.58 -7.46 20.42
C THR A 278 -7.42 -6.71 19.76
N PHE A 279 -7.08 -7.09 18.52
CA PHE A 279 -6.15 -6.34 17.66
C PHE A 279 -6.80 -5.13 16.98
N ASN A 280 -8.13 -5.08 16.96
CA ASN A 280 -8.87 -4.02 16.30
C ASN A 280 -8.98 -2.80 17.23
N GLY A 281 -8.23 -1.75 16.92
CA GLY A 281 -8.14 -0.55 17.75
C GLY A 281 -9.26 0.45 17.56
N TYR A 282 -9.88 0.52 16.38
CA TYR A 282 -11.00 1.43 16.09
C TYR A 282 -11.59 1.26 14.67
N GLU A 283 -12.80 1.79 14.42
CA GLU A 283 -13.28 2.15 13.09
C GLU A 283 -13.57 3.66 13.03
N TYR A 284 -12.91 4.43 12.16
CA TYR A 284 -13.25 5.85 11.92
C TYR A 284 -13.70 6.05 10.48
N GLY A 285 -14.95 6.47 10.30
CA GLY A 285 -15.50 6.72 8.97
C GLY A 285 -15.71 5.43 8.18
N LEU A 286 -14.81 5.11 7.25
CA LEU A 286 -14.87 3.92 6.38
C LEU A 286 -13.64 3.01 6.55
N ALA A 287 -12.91 3.12 7.66
CA ALA A 287 -11.62 2.45 7.84
C ALA A 287 -11.50 1.83 9.24
N THR A 288 -11.01 0.58 9.28
CA THR A 288 -10.61 -0.09 10.51
C THR A 288 -9.13 0.18 10.80
N PHE A 289 -8.80 0.50 12.04
CA PHE A 289 -7.45 0.82 12.49
C PHE A 289 -6.88 -0.33 13.29
N PHE A 290 -5.77 -0.86 12.81
CA PHE A 290 -4.95 -1.84 13.48
C PHE A 290 -3.58 -1.22 13.74
N ASP A 291 -3.12 -1.26 14.99
CA ASP A 291 -1.77 -0.86 15.33
C ASP A 291 -0.85 -2.06 15.09
N LEU A 292 -0.45 -2.28 13.83
CA LEU A 292 0.50 -3.32 13.42
C LEU A 292 1.68 -2.67 12.70
N GLU A 293 2.89 -2.83 13.24
CA GLU A 293 4.03 -2.10 12.73
C GLU A 293 5.35 -2.86 12.84
N TRP A 294 6.11 -2.86 11.75
CA TRP A 294 7.46 -3.42 11.73
C TRP A 294 8.50 -2.39 12.20
N THR A 295 8.92 -2.49 13.46
CA THR A 295 9.97 -1.63 14.04
C THR A 295 11.37 -2.02 13.59
N GLN A 296 11.55 -3.27 13.16
CA GLN A 296 12.78 -3.82 12.57
C GLN A 296 12.40 -4.89 11.54
N PRO A 297 13.33 -5.36 10.68
CA PRO A 297 13.01 -6.36 9.64
C PRO A 297 12.33 -7.64 10.15
N TYR A 298 12.51 -7.96 11.44
CA TYR A 298 11.96 -9.16 12.08
C TYR A 298 11.26 -8.85 13.42
N VAL A 299 10.96 -7.59 13.72
CA VAL A 299 10.32 -7.20 14.99
C VAL A 299 9.04 -6.44 14.69
N LEU A 300 7.92 -7.08 15.00
CA LEU A 300 6.59 -6.48 14.92
C LEU A 300 6.23 -5.89 16.28
N ARG A 301 5.76 -4.65 16.30
CA ARG A 301 5.05 -4.04 17.41
C ARG A 301 3.56 -4.06 17.07
N TYR A 302 2.72 -4.35 18.06
CA TYR A 302 1.28 -4.28 17.87
C TYR A 302 0.54 -3.80 19.12
N GLY A 303 -0.60 -3.16 18.91
CA GLY A 303 -1.52 -2.73 19.98
C GLY A 303 -2.48 -3.84 20.40
N VAL A 304 -2.76 -3.92 21.69
CA VAL A 304 -3.79 -4.78 22.27
C VAL A 304 -4.85 -3.89 22.91
N PHE A 305 -6.10 -4.06 22.50
CA PHE A 305 -7.20 -3.19 22.87
C PHE A 305 -8.27 -3.94 23.66
N ASP A 306 -9.01 -3.21 24.48
CA ASP A 306 -10.12 -3.67 25.30
C ASP A 306 -11.42 -3.68 24.49
N GLN A 307 -11.96 -4.87 24.31
CA GLN A 307 -13.16 -5.15 23.54
C GLN A 307 -14.42 -4.54 24.16
N ASP A 308 -14.51 -4.53 25.48
CA ASP A 308 -15.68 -4.02 26.22
C ASP A 308 -15.74 -2.49 26.19
N LEU A 309 -14.59 -1.83 26.27
CA LEU A 309 -14.48 -0.39 26.03
C LEU A 309 -14.86 -0.05 24.58
N LYS A 310 -14.38 -0.82 23.59
CA LYS A 310 -14.76 -0.66 22.18
C LYS A 310 -16.28 -0.80 21.98
N ASN A 311 -16.89 -1.82 22.56
CA ASN A 311 -18.34 -2.06 22.48
C ASN A 311 -19.17 -0.93 23.11
N ARG A 312 -18.57 -0.14 24.02
CA ARG A 312 -19.18 1.06 24.62
C ARG A 312 -18.83 2.37 23.90
N GLY A 313 -18.09 2.29 22.80
CA GLY A 313 -17.69 3.44 21.99
C GLY A 313 -16.44 4.19 22.49
N GLN A 314 -15.71 3.65 23.47
CA GLN A 314 -14.39 4.16 23.87
C GLN A 314 -13.33 3.45 23.03
N MET A 315 -12.56 4.19 22.24
CA MET A 315 -11.75 3.59 21.16
C MET A 315 -10.36 4.25 21.05
N GLY A 316 -9.44 3.66 20.28
CA GLY A 316 -8.08 4.17 20.12
C GLY A 316 -7.31 4.17 21.45
N LYS A 317 -6.71 5.32 21.83
CA LYS A 317 -5.91 5.45 23.06
C LYS A 317 -6.69 5.12 24.33
N GLU A 318 -8.02 5.29 24.34
CA GLU A 318 -8.86 4.99 25.51
C GLU A 318 -9.10 3.49 25.72
N ALA A 319 -9.11 2.72 24.64
CA ALA A 319 -9.26 1.26 24.68
C ALA A 319 -7.92 0.52 24.65
N LEU A 320 -6.80 1.21 24.43
CA LEU A 320 -5.48 0.58 24.38
C LEU A 320 -5.10 0.05 25.76
N ILE A 321 -4.98 -1.27 25.88
CA ILE A 321 -4.50 -1.95 27.09
C ILE A 321 -2.98 -1.78 27.16
N GLU A 322 -2.28 -2.20 26.11
CA GLU A 322 -0.82 -2.12 26.02
C GLU A 322 -0.31 -2.28 24.58
N GLN A 323 0.97 -1.99 24.38
CA GLN A 323 1.70 -2.33 23.17
C GLN A 323 2.63 -3.52 23.44
N ARG A 324 2.56 -4.54 22.58
CA ARG A 324 3.42 -5.73 22.64
C ARG A 324 4.38 -5.72 21.46
N THR A 325 5.48 -6.46 21.61
CA THR A 325 6.45 -6.68 20.53
C THR A 325 6.75 -8.16 20.38
N LEU A 326 6.79 -8.63 19.13
CA LEU A 326 7.06 -10.01 18.78
C LEU A 326 8.14 -10.10 17.71
N LYS A 327 9.06 -11.06 17.86
CA LYS A 327 10.02 -11.39 16.82
C LYS A 327 9.40 -12.36 15.81
N VAL A 328 9.20 -11.89 14.58
CA VAL A 328 8.63 -12.69 13.49
C VAL A 328 9.76 -13.34 12.71
N LYS A 329 9.85 -14.68 12.81
CA LYS A 329 10.93 -15.48 12.22
C LYS A 329 10.67 -15.89 10.80
#